data_AF-A0A349B504-F1
#
_entry.id   AF-A0A349B504-F1
#
_cell.length_a   1.000
_cell.length_b   1.000
_cell.length_c   1.000
_cell.angle_alpha   90.00
_cell.angle_beta   90.00
_cell.angle_gamma   90.00
#
_symmetry.space_group_name_H-M   'P 1'
#
loop_
_entity.id
_entity.type
_entity.pdbx_description
1 polymer ?
#
loop_
_entity_poly.entity_id
_entity_poly.type
_entity_poly.pdbx_seq_one_letter_code
_entity_poly.pdbx_strand_id
1 'polypeptide(L)' 'VARTRVPGKAVQGNLDPAVTFAGWDATRAAVDDVLARNGGRPGHVFNLGHGVLPNTDPDILARVVDHVHEHGRADGAAV' A
#
# COMPACT_ATOMS: atom_id res chain seq x y z
N VAL A 1 3.65 11.44 8.10
CA VAL A 1 4.61 12.55 7.81
C VAL A 1 4.47 13.11 6.40
N ALA A 2 4.59 12.33 5.31
CA ALA A 2 4.54 12.90 3.95
C ALA A 2 3.26 13.72 3.68
N ARG A 3 2.08 13.14 3.97
CA ARG A 3 0.76 13.79 3.81
C ARG A 3 0.64 15.15 4.50
N THR A 4 1.26 15.32 5.67
CA THR A 4 1.21 16.59 6.42
C THR A 4 2.19 17.62 5.90
N ARG A 5 3.25 17.20 5.18
CA ARG A 5 4.26 18.08 4.59
C ARG A 5 3.90 18.57 3.19
N VAL A 6 3.07 17.83 2.45
CA VAL A 6 2.62 18.18 1.10
C VAL A 6 1.09 18.24 0.99
N PRO A 7 0.43 19.21 1.66
CA PRO A 7 -1.03 19.29 1.68
C PRO A 7 -1.61 19.45 0.26
N GLY A 8 -2.70 18.73 -0.01
CA GLY A 8 -3.41 18.79 -1.29
C GLY A 8 -2.71 18.09 -2.47
N LYS A 9 -1.56 17.44 -2.26
CA LYS A 9 -0.88 16.64 -3.29
C LYS A 9 -1.16 15.15 -3.12
N ALA A 10 -1.29 14.45 -4.24
CA ALA A 10 -1.30 13.00 -4.23
C ALA A 10 0.08 12.46 -3.82
N VAL A 11 0.09 11.31 -3.15
CA VAL A 11 1.31 10.58 -2.76
C VAL A 11 1.26 9.15 -3.29
N GLN A 12 2.42 8.61 -3.64
CA GLN A 12 2.57 7.23 -4.11
C GLN A 12 3.53 6.45 -3.21
N GLY A 13 3.23 5.17 -2.96
CA GLY A 13 4.05 4.29 -2.13
C GLY A 13 3.30 3.69 -0.93
N ASN A 14 3.97 3.12 0.07
CA ASN A 14 5.42 3.06 0.27
C ASN A 14 5.87 1.73 0.90
N LEU A 15 5.28 0.61 0.48
CA LEU A 15 5.59 -0.71 1.03
C LEU A 15 7.05 -1.09 0.77
N ASP A 16 7.79 -1.53 1.78
CA ASP A 16 9.12 -2.10 1.58
C ASP A 16 9.00 -3.42 0.80
N PRO A 17 9.57 -3.57 -0.41
CA PRO A 17 9.44 -4.80 -1.18
C PRO A 17 10.05 -6.02 -0.48
N ALA A 18 11.02 -5.84 0.43
CA ALA A 18 11.64 -6.95 1.16
C ALA A 18 10.66 -7.70 2.08
N VAL A 19 9.57 -7.06 2.52
CA VAL A 19 8.56 -7.70 3.38
C VAL A 19 7.89 -8.90 2.70
N THR A 20 7.85 -8.91 1.36
CA THR A 20 7.25 -9.99 0.58
C THR A 20 7.93 -11.34 0.78
N PHE A 21 9.21 -11.34 1.17
CA PHE A 21 9.96 -12.56 1.49
C PHE A 21 9.61 -13.17 2.86
N ALA A 22 8.96 -12.42 3.74
CA ALA A 22 8.50 -12.91 5.04
C ALA A 22 7.15 -13.64 4.97
N GLY A 23 6.60 -13.83 3.76
CA GLY A 23 5.32 -14.49 3.52
C GLY A 23 4.11 -13.59 3.74
N TRP A 24 2.92 -14.16 3.58
CA TRP A 24 1.69 -13.40 3.49
C TRP A 24 1.33 -12.63 4.75
N ASP A 25 1.42 -13.24 5.93
CA ASP A 25 0.94 -12.59 7.16
C ASP A 25 1.73 -11.33 7.49
N ALA A 26 3.06 -11.38 7.32
CA ALA A 26 3.92 -10.21 7.46
C ALA A 26 3.65 -9.16 6.38
N THR A 27 3.46 -9.60 5.14
CA THR A 27 3.15 -8.71 4.01
C THR A 27 1.82 -7.97 4.23
N ARG A 28 0.76 -8.70 4.58
CA ARG A 28 -0.57 -8.15 4.87
C ARG A 28 -0.51 -7.13 6.00
N ALA A 29 0.16 -7.45 7.11
CA ALA A 29 0.31 -6.52 8.22
C ALA A 29 1.02 -5.21 7.81
N ALA A 30 2.03 -5.30 6.93
CA ALA A 30 2.71 -4.12 6.42
C ALA A 30 1.85 -3.32 5.42
N VAL A 31 1.04 -3.99 4.59
CA VAL A 31 0.04 -3.34 3.73
C VAL A 31 -0.99 -2.58 4.59
N ASP A 32 -1.51 -3.23 5.63
CA ASP A 32 -2.48 -2.65 6.57
C ASP A 32 -1.92 -1.37 7.22
N ASP A 33 -0.66 -1.39 7.66
CA ASP A 33 0.01 -0.20 8.21
C ASP A 33 0.11 0.94 7.18
N VAL A 34 0.49 0.64 5.93
CA VAL A 34 0.58 1.65 4.86
C VAL A 34 -0.78 2.30 4.59
N LEU A 35 -1.85 1.49 4.50
CA LEU A 35 -3.22 1.97 4.28
C LEU A 35 -3.73 2.77 5.48
N ALA A 36 -3.51 2.29 6.70
CA ALA A 36 -3.87 2.99 7.94
C ALA A 36 -3.18 4.36 8.05
N ARG A 37 -1.91 4.47 7.64
CA ARG A 37 -1.18 5.75 7.58
C ARG A 37 -1.76 6.71 6.56
N ASN A 38 -2.39 6.23 5.48
CA ASN A 38 -3.18 7.10 4.60
C ASN A 38 -4.47 7.58 5.28
N GLY A 39 -5.10 6.73 6.08
CA GLY A 39 -6.23 7.09 6.96
C GLY A 39 -7.46 7.55 6.19
N GLY A 40 -7.83 6.85 5.13
CA GLY A 40 -9.01 7.11 4.30
C GLY A 40 -8.99 8.41 3.49
N ARG A 41 -7.87 9.15 3.47
CA ARG A 41 -7.79 10.41 2.73
C ARG A 41 -7.61 10.16 1.22
N PRO A 42 -8.21 10.96 0.33
CA PRO A 42 -8.04 10.80 -1.12
C PRO A 42 -6.60 11.12 -1.57
N GLY A 43 -6.25 10.68 -2.78
CA GLY A 43 -4.94 10.98 -3.40
C GLY A 43 -3.80 10.10 -2.88
N HIS A 44 -4.06 8.84 -2.54
CA HIS A 44 -3.02 7.86 -2.26
C HIS A 44 -3.03 6.78 -3.34
N VAL A 45 -1.89 6.62 -4.02
CA VAL A 45 -1.63 5.50 -4.91
C VAL A 45 -0.75 4.52 -4.14
N PHE A 46 -1.32 3.40 -3.72
CA PHE A 46 -0.51 2.35 -3.10
C PHE A 46 0.56 1.89 -4.09
N ASN A 47 1.79 1.74 -3.61
CA ASN A 47 2.89 1.18 -4.39
C ASN A 47 3.98 0.66 -3.46
N LEU A 48 4.88 -0.14 -4.02
CA LEU A 48 6.15 -0.45 -3.38
C LEU A 48 7.03 0.83 -3.31
N GLY A 49 7.93 0.88 -2.34
CA GLY A 49 8.93 1.94 -2.19
C GLY A 49 10.11 1.82 -3.16
N HIS A 50 10.25 0.66 -3.79
CA HIS A 50 11.25 0.35 -4.82
C HIS A 50 10.66 -0.69 -5.78
N GLY A 51 11.34 -1.00 -6.88
CA GLY A 51 10.92 -2.07 -7.80
C GLY A 51 10.81 -3.44 -7.11
N VAL A 52 9.97 -4.31 -7.71
CA VAL A 52 9.81 -5.71 -7.32
C VAL A 52 11.17 -6.42 -7.34
N LEU A 53 11.46 -7.21 -6.31
CA LEU A 53 12.71 -7.96 -6.24
C LEU A 53 12.62 -9.23 -7.10
N PRO A 54 13.69 -9.66 -7.80
CA PRO A 54 13.61 -10.74 -8.79
C PRO A 54 13.04 -12.07 -8.30
N ASN A 55 13.26 -12.40 -7.02
CA ASN A 55 12.82 -13.65 -6.41
C ASN A 55 11.51 -13.51 -5.63
N THR A 56 10.79 -12.39 -5.80
CA THR A 56 9.49 -12.18 -5.15
C THR A 56 8.50 -13.21 -5.67
N ASP A 57 7.82 -13.92 -4.78
CA ASP A 57 6.71 -14.79 -5.15
C ASP A 57 5.56 -13.97 -5.77
N PRO A 58 5.20 -14.19 -7.05
CA PRO A 58 4.12 -13.47 -7.69
C PRO A 58 2.77 -13.62 -6.98
N ASP A 59 2.52 -14.74 -6.31
CA ASP A 59 1.26 -14.98 -5.59
C ASP A 59 1.13 -14.03 -4.39
N ILE A 60 2.25 -13.71 -3.72
CA ILE A 60 2.25 -12.70 -2.66
C ILE A 60 1.87 -11.32 -3.22
N LEU A 61 2.38 -10.96 -4.39
CA LEU A 61 2.04 -9.68 -5.05
C LEU A 61 0.58 -9.64 -5.49
N ALA A 62 0.05 -10.74 -6.03
CA ALA A 62 -1.37 -10.86 -6.39
C ALA A 62 -2.25 -10.62 -5.16
N ARG A 63 -1.92 -11.26 -4.03
CA ARG A 63 -2.65 -11.06 -2.77
C ARG A 63 -2.52 -9.64 -2.23
N VAL A 64 -1.37 -8.97 -2.41
CA VAL A 64 -1.21 -7.54 -2.06
C VAL A 64 -2.18 -6.69 -2.88
N VAL A 65 -2.27 -6.92 -4.19
CA VAL A 65 -3.16 -6.17 -5.08
C VAL A 65 -4.62 -6.37 -4.66
N ASP A 66 -5.06 -7.61 -4.46
CA ASP A 66 -6.42 -7.92 -4.03
C ASP A 66 -6.74 -7.24 -2.69
N HIS A 67 -5.86 -7.39 -1.70
CA HIS A 67 -6.04 -6.81 -0.37
C HIS A 67 -6.10 -5.28 -0.39
N VAL A 68 -5.28 -4.62 -1.20
CA VAL A 68 -5.31 -3.16 -1.40
C VAL A 68 -6.62 -2.72 -2.06
N HIS A 69 -7.13 -3.46 -3.04
CA HIS A 69 -8.42 -3.12 -3.66
C HIS A 69 -9.61 -3.34 -2.72
N GLU A 70 -9.55 -4.35 -1.86
CA GLU A 70 -10.58 -4.63 -0.86
C GLU A 70 -10.60 -3.57 0.25
N HIS A 71 -9.43 -3.18 0.78
CA HIS A 71 -9.32 -2.39 2.02
C HIS A 71 -8.82 -0.96 1.83
N GLY A 72 -8.26 -0.62 0.65
CA GLY A 72 -7.62 0.67 0.38
C GLY A 72 -8.55 1.76 -0.11
N ARG A 73 -9.86 1.52 -0.18
CA ARG A 73 -10.83 2.54 -0.59
C ARG A 73 -10.90 3.63 0.47
N ALA A 74 -10.86 4.89 0.02
CA ALA A 74 -11.20 6.02 0.86
C ALA A 74 -12.72 6.00 1.11
N ASP A 75 -13.14 6.03 2.37
CA ASP A 75 -14.55 6.23 2.71
C ASP A 75 -14.94 7.69 2.36
N GLY A 76 -15.61 7.85 1.22
CA GLY A 76 -16.24 9.10 0.74
C GLY A 76 -15.66 9.59 -0.59
N ALA A 77 -16.43 9.93 -1.63
CA ALA A 77 -17.87 9.97 -1.82
C ALA A 77 -18.16 9.41 -3.23
N ALA A 78 -19.26 8.67 -3.36
CA ALA A 78 -19.90 8.52 -4.66
C ALA A 78 -20.10 9.92 -5.24
N VAL A 79 -19.56 10.13 -6.44
CA VAL A 79 -20.13 11.08 -7.40
C VAL A 79 -21.40 10.49 -7.97
#